data_AF-A0A8J8DG65-F1
#
_entry.id   AF-A0A8J8DG65-F1
#
_cell.length_a   1.000
_cell.length_b   1.000
_cell.length_c   1.000
_cell.angle_alpha   90.00
_cell.angle_beta   90.00
_cell.angle_gamma   90.00
#
_symmetry.space_group_name_H-M   'P 1'
#
loop_
_entity.id
_entity.type
_entity.pdbx_description
1 polymer ?
#
loop_
_entity_poly.entity_id
_entity_poly.type
_entity_poly.pdbx_seq_one_letter_code
_entity_poly.pdbx_strand_id
1 'polypeptide(L)' 'MGIVVEAIYEDGVFKPLKKLNLPDKTKVTIRVEIFGLLRGWEVDTQRVKDELREVHG' A
#
# COMPACT_ATOMS: atom_id res chain seq x y z
N MET A 1 -16.53 6.84 -13.90
CA MET A 1 -15.36 7.46 -13.23
C MET A 1 -15.26 6.88 -11.83
N GLY A 2 -14.15 6.23 -11.50
CA GLY A 2 -13.87 5.76 -10.14
C GLY A 2 -13.00 6.78 -9.42
N ILE A 3 -13.22 6.97 -8.12
CA ILE A 3 -12.34 7.77 -7.26
C ILE A 3 -11.48 6.82 -6.43
N VAL A 4 -10.18 7.11 -6.33
CA VAL A 4 -9.29 6.40 -5.40
C VAL A 4 -9.37 7.12 -4.06
N VAL A 5 -9.65 6.37 -3.00
CA VAL A 5 -9.75 6.88 -1.64
C VAL A 5 -8.60 6.29 -0.83
N GLU A 6 -7.73 7.15 -0.32
CA GLU A 6 -6.69 6.76 0.61
C GLU A 6 -7.29 6.59 2.01
N ALA A 7 -6.96 5.49 2.68
CA ALA A 7 -7.48 5.16 4.00
C ALA A 7 -6.40 4.49 4.85
N ILE A 8 -6.48 4.70 6.17
CA ILE A 8 -5.70 3.96 7.17
C ILE A 8 -6.57 2.82 7.70
N TYR A 9 -5.98 1.64 7.84
CA TYR A 9 -6.63 0.52 8.50
C TYR A 9 -6.26 0.52 9.98
N GLU A 10 -7.24 0.78 10.85
CA GLU A 10 -7.06 0.85 12.30
C GLU A 10 -8.23 0.15 13.00
N ASP A 11 -7.95 -0.70 13.97
CA ASP A 11 -8.94 -1.48 14.75
C ASP A 11 -9.95 -2.27 13.90
N GLY A 12 -9.51 -2.80 12.77
CA GLY A 12 -10.38 -3.58 11.87
C GLY A 12 -11.20 -2.75 10.89
N VAL A 13 -11.04 -1.41 10.89
CA VAL A 13 -11.85 -0.47 10.10
C VAL A 13 -10.97 0.37 9.16
N PHE A 14 -11.40 0.51 7.89
CA PHE A 14 -10.78 1.45 6.96
C PHE A 14 -11.31 2.88 7.20
N LYS A 15 -10.46 3.75 7.71
CA LYS A 15 -10.75 5.17 7.97
C LYS A 15 -10.20 6.02 6.82
N PRO A 16 -11.03 6.71 6.03
CA PRO A 16 -10.55 7.51 4.90
C PRO A 16 -9.76 8.73 5.39
N LEU A 17 -8.66 9.07 4.70
CA LEU A 17 -7.84 10.24 5.02
C LEU A 17 -8.54 11.57 4.67
N LYS A 18 -9.48 11.53 3.72
CA LYS A 18 -10.29 12.67 3.30
C LYS A 18 -11.77 12.35 3.49
N LYS A 19 -12.56 13.38 3.80
CA LYS A 19 -14.01 13.23 3.95
C LYS A 19 -14.63 12.71 2.65
N LEU A 20 -15.35 11.62 2.77
CA LEU A 20 -16.02 10.95 1.66
C LEU A 20 -17.53 11.24 1.74
N ASN A 21 -18.06 11.96 0.76
CA ASN A 21 -19.49 12.28 0.69
C ASN A 21 -20.19 11.27 -0.22
N LEU A 22 -20.52 10.10 0.33
CA LEU A 22 -21.33 9.09 -0.35
C LEU A 22 -22.71 8.99 0.31
N PRO A 23 -23.77 8.64 -0.45
CA PRO A 23 -25.05 8.29 0.12
C PRO A 23 -24.94 7.15 1.13
N ASP A 24 -25.84 7.14 2.12
CA ASP A 24 -25.90 6.03 3.08
C ASP A 24 -26.13 4.69 2.36
N LYS A 25 -25.52 3.62 2.88
CA LYS A 25 -25.56 2.26 2.31
C LYS A 25 -25.00 2.13 0.89
N THR A 26 -24.14 3.04 0.44
CA THR A 26 -23.45 2.89 -0.85
C THR A 26 -22.50 1.68 -0.82
N LYS A 27 -22.74 0.71 -1.72
CA LYS A 27 -21.84 -0.43 -1.92
C LYS A 27 -20.62 0.02 -2.73
N VAL A 28 -19.42 -0.25 -2.21
CA VAL A 28 -18.15 0.05 -2.88
C VAL A 28 -17.29 -1.20 -3.00
N THR A 29 -16.39 -1.22 -3.97
CA THR A 29 -15.34 -2.24 -4.09
C THR A 29 -14.04 -1.66 -3.53
N ILE A 30 -13.44 -2.36 -2.58
CA ILE A 30 -12.15 -1.95 -2.00
C ILE A 30 -11.03 -2.67 -2.75
N ARG A 31 -10.04 -1.90 -3.22
CA ARG A 31 -8.78 -2.44 -3.75
C ARG A 31 -7.67 -2.05 -2.78
N VAL A 32 -7.00 -3.05 -2.22
CA VAL A 32 -5.90 -2.83 -1.26
C VAL A 32 -4.58 -2.94 -2.00
N GLU A 33 -3.81 -1.86 -1.98
CA GLU A 33 -2.45 -1.81 -2.53
C GLU A 33 -1.48 -1.50 -1.38
N ILE A 34 -0.67 -2.48 -0.98
CA ILE A 34 0.26 -2.34 0.15
C ILE A 34 1.56 -1.70 -0.37
N PHE A 35 1.63 -0.37 -0.35
CA PHE A 35 2.87 0.37 -0.60
C PHE A 35 3.77 0.30 0.65
N GLY A 36 4.50 -0.79 0.79
CA GLY A 36 5.43 -0.93 1.92
C GLY A 36 5.65 -2.33 2.47
N LEU A 37 5.32 -3.41 1.73
CA LEU A 37 5.77 -4.76 2.11
C LEU A 37 7.30 -4.84 2.31
N LEU A 38 8.07 -3.88 1.79
CA LEU A 38 9.51 -3.74 2.00
C LEU A 38 9.91 -2.81 3.17
N ARG A 39 8.98 -2.24 3.94
CA ARG A 39 9.33 -1.44 5.14
C ARG A 39 9.69 -2.31 6.36
N GLY A 40 9.44 -3.62 6.30
CA GLY A 40 9.78 -4.59 7.34
C GLY A 40 10.80 -5.64 6.91
N TRP A 41 11.28 -5.62 5.67
CA TRP A 41 12.54 -6.27 5.33
C TRP A 41 13.64 -5.25 5.65
N GLU A 42 14.60 -5.62 6.50
CA GLU A 42 15.93 -5.00 6.42
C GLU A 42 16.49 -5.34 5.04
N VAL A 43 16.09 -4.57 4.03
CA VAL A 43 16.71 -4.65 2.72
C VAL A 43 18.06 -3.96 2.89
N ASP A 44 19.08 -4.75 3.19
CA ASP A 44 20.46 -4.31 3.05
C ASP A 44 20.70 -3.96 1.58
N THR A 45 20.61 -2.67 1.29
CA THR A 45 20.76 -2.14 -0.06
C THR A 45 22.17 -2.38 -0.62
N GLN A 46 23.17 -2.65 0.21
CA GLN A 46 24.49 -3.06 -0.26
C GLN A 46 24.48 -4.53 -0.71
N ARG A 47 23.88 -5.42 0.08
CA ARG A 47 23.80 -6.84 -0.26
C ARG A 47 23.08 -7.10 -1.59
N VAL A 48 21.96 -6.41 -1.82
CA VAL A 48 21.22 -6.49 -3.09
C VAL A 48 22.05 -5.98 -4.27
N LYS A 49 22.86 -4.94 -4.06
CA LYS A 49 23.73 -4.39 -5.11
C LYS A 49 24.87 -5.34 -5.46
N ASP A 50 25.46 -6.00 -4.47
CA ASP A 50 26.54 -6.96 -4.67
C ASP A 50 26.04 -8.22 -5.39
N GLU A 51 24.89 -8.78 -4.97
CA GLU A 51 24.26 -9.94 -5.63
C GLU A 51 23.94 -9.65 -7.12
N LEU A 52 23.45 -8.44 -7.44
CA LEU A 52 23.17 -8.06 -8.84
C LEU A 52 24.45 -7.92 -9.68
N ARG A 53 25.57 -7.59 -9.06
CA ARG A 53 26.86 -7.43 -9.75
C ARG A 53 27.51 -8.76 -10.07
N GLU A 54 27.28 -9.78 -9.24
CA GLU A 54 27.73 -11.16 -9.49
C GLU A 54 26.91 -11.85 -10.58
N VAL A 55 25.61 -11.58 -10.68
CA VAL A 55 24.73 -12.19 -11.70
C VAL A 55 24.88 -11.54 -13.08
N HIS A 56 25.37 -10.30 -13.15
CA HIS A 56 25.68 -9.59 -14.41
C HIS A 56 27.19 -9.50 -14.70
N GLY A 57 28.01 -10.29 -14.00
CA GLY A 57 29.43 -10.48 -14.28
C GLY A 57 29.67 -11.58 -15.31
#